data_AF-A0A317ZCI1-F1
#
_entry.id   AF-A0A317ZCI1-F1
#
_cell.length_a   1.000
_cell.length_b   1.000
_cell.length_c   1.000
_cell.angle_alpha   90.00
_cell.angle_beta   90.00
_cell.angle_gamma   90.00
#
_symmetry.space_group_name_H-M   'P 1'
#
loop_
_entity.id
_entity.type
_entity.pdbx_description
1 polymer ?
#
loop_
_entity_poly.entity_id
_entity_poly.type
_entity_poly.pdbx_seq_one_letter_code
_entity_poly.pdbx_strand_id
1 'polypeptide(L)'
;MKKKFTILAFILVCIAAYEISFRYWTGKNGEVNTDVSPPSLYYSSDLNSEFPLAERIFTWRANLPLGKVQLAEGTGAYVSGGEFYRKKSDGSWENLSELFAQHSKQSVNQPE
;
A
#
# COMPACT_ATOMS: atom_id res chain seq x y z
N MET A 1 27.89 -13.49 23.37
CA MET A 1 26.93 -14.08 22.40
C MET A 1 25.48 -13.76 22.73
N LYS A 2 25.00 -13.93 23.98
CA LYS A 2 23.62 -13.63 24.39
C LYS A 2 23.11 -12.22 24.02
N LYS A 3 23.91 -11.16 24.28
CA LYS A 3 23.54 -9.77 23.95
C LYS A 3 23.26 -9.52 22.46
N LYS A 4 24.07 -10.10 21.56
CA LYS A 4 23.86 -9.97 20.10
C LYS A 4 22.58 -10.70 19.65
N PHE A 5 22.29 -11.84 20.26
CA PHE A 5 21.08 -12.60 19.99
C PHE A 5 19.83 -11.85 20.49
N THR A 6 19.88 -11.24 21.67
CA THR A 6 18.78 -10.42 22.19
C THR A 6 18.48 -9.21 21.30
N ILE A 7 19.52 -8.51 20.80
CA ILE A 7 19.34 -7.38 19.88
C ILE A 7 18.71 -7.86 18.57
N LEU A 8 19.19 -8.97 17.99
CA LEU A 8 18.62 -9.52 16.76
C LEU A 8 17.14 -9.91 16.93
N ALA A 9 16.80 -10.59 18.04
CA ALA A 9 15.43 -10.94 18.35
C ALA A 9 14.53 -9.71 18.49
N PHE A 10 15.03 -8.65 19.15
CA PHE A 10 14.31 -7.39 19.27
C PHE A 10 14.04 -6.74 17.91
N ILE A 11 15.04 -6.68 17.03
CA ILE A 11 14.89 -6.15 15.67
C ILE A 11 13.82 -6.94 14.89
N LEU A 12 13.85 -8.27 14.97
CA LEU A 12 12.86 -9.12 14.31
C LEU A 12 11.44 -8.85 14.82
N VAL A 13 11.26 -8.65 16.13
CA VAL A 13 9.97 -8.28 16.72
C VAL A 13 9.51 -6.92 16.20
N CYS A 14 10.39 -5.92 16.12
CA CYS A 14 10.06 -4.62 15.54
C CYS A 14 9.65 -4.71 14.07
N ILE A 15 10.35 -5.50 13.26
CA ILE A 15 10.02 -5.72 11.84
C ILE A 15 8.64 -6.39 11.72
N ALA A 16 8.37 -7.42 12.52
CA ALA A 16 7.08 -8.10 12.53
C ALA A 16 5.94 -7.15 12.94
N ALA A 17 6.14 -6.35 13.99
CA ALA A 17 5.16 -5.36 14.45
C ALA A 17 4.88 -4.30 13.37
N TYR A 18 5.92 -3.85 12.66
CA TYR A 18 5.79 -2.92 11.54
C TYR A 18 4.99 -3.54 10.38
N GLU A 19 5.28 -4.78 9.99
CA GLU A 19 4.56 -5.49 8.92
C GLU A 19 3.09 -5.74 9.27
N ILE A 20 2.80 -6.12 10.52
CA ILE A 20 1.42 -6.29 11.01
C ILE A 20 0.67 -4.96 10.95
N SER A 21 1.31 -3.89 11.44
CA SER A 21 0.73 -2.55 11.42
C SER A 21 0.45 -2.09 9.99
N PHE A 22 1.41 -2.28 9.07
CA PHE A 22 1.24 -1.97 7.66
C PHE A 22 0.02 -2.66 7.07
N ARG A 23 -0.08 -3.99 7.19
CA ARG A 23 -1.20 -4.76 6.63
C ARG A 23 -2.55 -4.33 7.20
N TYR A 24 -2.61 -4.10 8.51
CA TYR A 24 -3.84 -3.66 9.16
C TYR A 24 -4.28 -2.28 8.66
N TRP A 25 -3.38 -1.31 8.64
CA TRP A 25 -3.71 0.06 8.20
C TRP A 25 -4.03 0.13 6.71
N THR A 26 -3.24 -0.55 5.86
CA THR A 26 -3.48 -0.60 4.42
C THR A 26 -4.80 -1.29 4.08
N GLY A 27 -5.13 -2.39 4.76
CA GLY A 27 -6.39 -3.11 4.54
C GLY A 27 -7.63 -2.39 5.05
N LYS A 28 -7.48 -1.42 5.97
CA LYS A 28 -8.61 -0.65 6.51
C LYS A 28 -8.83 0.67 5.76
N ASN A 29 -7.75 1.37 5.42
CA ASN A 29 -7.83 2.76 4.95
C ASN A 29 -7.00 3.04 3.69
N GLY A 30 -6.26 2.04 3.17
CA GLY A 30 -5.40 2.21 2.02
C GLY A 30 -6.22 2.29 0.74
N GLU A 31 -5.94 3.28 -0.09
CA GLU A 31 -6.59 3.48 -1.38
C GLU A 31 -5.57 3.89 -2.45
N VAL A 32 -5.99 3.87 -3.71
CA VAL A 32 -5.15 4.29 -4.84
C VAL A 32 -5.44 5.75 -5.17
N ASN A 33 -4.41 6.60 -5.08
CA ASN A 33 -4.51 7.97 -5.54
C ASN A 33 -4.17 7.98 -7.03
N THR A 34 -5.20 8.19 -7.84
CA THR A 34 -5.09 8.32 -9.30
C THR A 34 -4.97 9.77 -9.76
N ASP A 35 -4.95 10.75 -8.85
CA ASP A 35 -4.78 12.17 -9.22
C ASP A 35 -3.30 12.54 -9.38
N VAL A 36 -2.41 11.67 -8.92
CA VAL A 36 -0.96 11.80 -9.07
C VAL A 36 -0.42 10.84 -10.13
N SER A 37 0.67 11.25 -10.78
CA SER A 37 1.39 10.42 -11.76
C SER A 37 2.86 10.28 -11.34
N PRO A 38 3.35 9.06 -11.02
CA PRO A 38 2.63 7.78 -11.06
C PRO A 38 1.57 7.67 -9.95
N PRO A 39 0.53 6.82 -10.12
CA PRO A 39 -0.43 6.52 -9.06
C PRO A 39 0.28 6.08 -7.78
N SER A 40 -0.22 6.51 -6.62
CA SER A 40 0.41 6.23 -5.34
C SER A 40 -0.59 5.66 -4.32
N LEU A 41 -0.06 4.98 -3.30
CA LEU A 41 -0.86 4.55 -2.16
C LEU A 41 -1.14 5.78 -1.31
N TYR A 42 -2.41 6.04 -1.03
CA TYR A 42 -2.80 7.06 -0.06
C TYR A 42 -3.70 6.45 1.03
N TYR A 43 -3.82 7.17 2.14
CA TYR A 43 -4.67 6.79 3.26
C TYR A 43 -5.71 7.89 3.45
N SER A 44 -6.94 7.64 3.00
CA SER A 44 -7.98 8.66 3.01
C SER A 44 -8.26 9.15 4.43
N SER A 45 -8.29 10.47 4.62
CA SER A 45 -8.72 11.12 5.87
C SER A 45 -10.21 10.95 6.11
N ASP A 46 -10.99 10.84 5.04
CA ASP A 46 -12.46 10.73 5.09
C ASP A 46 -12.91 9.37 5.65
N LEU A 47 -12.02 8.38 5.63
CA LEU A 47 -12.22 7.04 6.19
C LEU A 47 -11.93 6.93 7.71
N ASN A 48 -11.92 8.03 8.47
CA ASN A 48 -11.46 8.07 9.87
C ASN A 48 -9.99 7.62 10.03
N SER A 49 -9.09 8.08 9.15
CA SER A 49 -7.66 7.88 9.37
C SER A 49 -7.18 8.84 10.47
N GLU A 50 -7.18 8.36 11.72
CA GLU A 50 -6.61 9.06 12.89
C GLU A 50 -5.09 9.23 12.81
N PHE A 51 -4.45 8.78 11.73
CA PHE A 51 -3.00 8.68 11.62
C PHE A 51 -2.47 9.32 10.33
N PRO A 52 -2.35 10.66 10.26
CA PRO A 52 -1.85 11.39 9.09
C PRO A 52 -0.40 11.04 8.71
N LEU A 53 0.33 10.35 9.59
CA LEU A 53 1.69 9.86 9.32
C LEU A 53 1.71 8.47 8.66
N ALA A 54 0.57 7.79 8.52
CA ALA A 54 0.47 6.45 7.95
C ALA A 54 1.12 6.39 6.56
N GLU A 55 0.77 7.32 5.68
CA GLU A 55 1.32 7.39 4.33
C GLU A 55 2.85 7.48 4.37
N ARG A 56 3.40 8.45 5.11
CA ARG A 56 4.85 8.64 5.19
C ARG A 56 5.59 7.41 5.75
N ILE A 57 5.00 6.74 6.74
CA ILE A 57 5.61 5.59 7.42
C ILE A 57 5.52 4.32 6.56
N PHE A 58 4.42 4.13 5.83
CA PHE A 58 4.12 2.90 5.11
C PHE A 58 4.45 2.94 3.63
N THR A 59 4.62 4.13 3.02
CA THR A 59 4.99 4.25 1.61
C THR A 59 6.30 3.52 1.31
N TRP A 60 7.29 3.57 2.20
CA TRP A 60 8.52 2.81 2.02
C TRP A 60 8.26 1.32 1.87
N ARG A 61 7.39 0.75 2.71
CA ARG A 61 7.02 -0.66 2.66
C ARG A 61 6.15 -1.02 1.45
N ALA A 62 5.22 -0.15 1.06
CA ALA A 62 4.41 -0.35 -0.13
C ALA A 62 5.26 -0.47 -1.40
N ASN A 63 6.40 0.23 -1.44
CA ASN A 63 7.38 0.19 -2.53
C ASN A 63 8.29 -1.04 -2.54
N LEU A 64 8.21 -1.92 -1.54
CA LEU A 64 8.98 -3.16 -1.52
C LEU A 64 8.17 -4.34 -2.07
N PRO A 65 8.78 -5.27 -2.83
CA PRO A 65 8.11 -6.44 -3.41
C PRO A 65 7.89 -7.57 -2.38
N LEU A 66 7.50 -7.23 -1.15
CA LEU A 66 7.36 -8.15 -0.02
C LEU A 66 5.93 -8.71 0.08
N GLY A 67 5.42 -9.21 -1.04
CA GLY A 67 4.07 -9.77 -1.13
C GLY A 67 2.97 -8.73 -1.25
N LYS A 68 1.86 -9.14 -1.88
CA LYS A 68 0.70 -8.28 -2.15
C LYS A 68 -0.13 -8.11 -0.89
N VAL A 69 -0.42 -6.85 -0.56
CA VAL A 69 -1.26 -6.47 0.57
C VAL A 69 -2.54 -5.86 0.02
N GLN A 70 -3.68 -6.34 0.50
CA GLN A 70 -4.98 -5.84 0.08
C GLN A 70 -5.15 -4.41 0.59
N LEU A 71 -5.68 -3.54 -0.26
CA LEU A 71 -6.13 -2.20 0.09
C LEU A 71 -7.48 -2.27 0.84
N ALA A 72 -8.06 -1.11 1.14
CA ALA A 72 -9.36 -1.02 1.83
C ALA A 72 -10.41 -1.94 1.19
N GLU A 73 -11.25 -2.54 2.03
CA GLU A 73 -12.36 -3.37 1.57
C GLU A 73 -13.23 -2.58 0.57
N GLY A 74 -13.67 -3.25 -0.50
CA GLY A 74 -14.42 -2.62 -1.58
C GLY A 74 -13.57 -2.13 -2.77
N THR A 75 -12.29 -1.81 -2.57
CA THR A 75 -11.40 -1.39 -3.69
C THR A 75 -11.07 -2.54 -4.65
N GLY A 76 -11.02 -3.77 -4.14
CA GLY A 76 -10.57 -4.95 -4.91
C GLY A 76 -9.09 -4.92 -5.33
N ALA A 77 -8.35 -3.91 -4.85
CA ALA A 77 -6.97 -3.64 -5.23
C ALA A 77 -5.98 -4.13 -4.16
N TYR A 78 -4.75 -4.37 -4.61
CA TYR A 78 -3.63 -4.81 -3.79
C TYR A 78 -2.40 -4.00 -4.16
N VAL A 79 -1.48 -3.81 -3.22
CA VAL A 79 -0.21 -3.11 -3.44
C VAL A 79 0.99 -4.02 -3.18
N SER A 80 2.03 -3.92 -4.02
CA SER A 80 3.33 -4.57 -3.83
C SER A 80 4.37 -3.92 -4.73
N GLY A 81 5.55 -3.60 -4.20
CA GLY A 81 6.64 -3.07 -5.04
C GLY A 81 6.34 -1.72 -5.69
N GLY A 82 5.43 -0.93 -5.12
CA GLY A 82 4.97 0.34 -5.70
C GLY A 82 3.97 0.19 -6.85
N GLU A 83 3.58 -1.06 -7.14
CA GLU A 83 2.58 -1.38 -8.16
C GLU A 83 1.27 -1.82 -7.53
N PHE A 84 0.20 -1.64 -8.30
CA PHE A 84 -1.15 -2.05 -7.92
C PHE A 84 -1.61 -3.24 -8.72
N TYR A 85 -2.36 -4.12 -8.05
CA TYR A 85 -2.82 -5.37 -8.62
C TYR A 85 -4.27 -5.66 -8.27
N ARG A 86 -4.91 -6.48 -9.10
CA ARG A 86 -6.18 -7.12 -8.80
C ARG A 86 -6.03 -8.63 -8.89
N LYS A 87 -6.68 -9.34 -7.98
CA LYS A 87 -6.78 -10.80 -8.04
C LYS A 87 -7.94 -11.18 -8.96
N LYS A 88 -7.67 -11.94 -10.02
CA LYS A 88 -8.70 -12.47 -10.93
C LYS A 88 -9.40 -13.68 -10.31
N SER A 89 -10.55 -14.06 -10.88
CA SER A 89 -11.34 -15.22 -10.42
C SER A 89 -10.60 -16.56 -10.56
N ASP A 90 -9.66 -16.66 -11.51
CA ASP A 90 -8.77 -17.82 -11.68
C ASP A 90 -7.59 -17.83 -10.68
N GLY A 91 -7.49 -16.82 -9.82
CA GLY A 91 -6.43 -16.66 -8.82
C GLY A 91 -5.17 -15.98 -9.35
N SER A 92 -5.09 -15.64 -10.64
CA SER A 92 -3.98 -14.89 -11.22
C SER A 92 -4.00 -13.41 -10.80
N TRP A 93 -2.87 -12.74 -10.98
CA TRP A 93 -2.71 -11.32 -10.66
C TRP A 93 -2.65 -10.49 -11.93
N GLU A 94 -3.45 -9.43 -11.96
CA GLU A 94 -3.40 -8.41 -13.00
C GLU A 94 -2.71 -7.16 -12.45
N ASN A 95 -1.72 -6.63 -13.18
CA ASN A 95 -1.14 -5.33 -12.85
C ASN A 95 -2.06 -4.22 -13.37
N LEU A 96 -2.54 -3.38 -12.46
CA LEU A 96 -3.44 -2.25 -12.76
C LEU A 96 -2.70 -0.91 -12.80
N SER A 97 -1.39 -0.89 -12.54
CA SER A 97 -0.63 0.36 -12.40
C SER A 97 -0.67 1.20 -13.68
N GLU A 98 -0.59 0.56 -14.84
CA GLU A 98 -0.72 1.24 -16.13
C GLU A 98 -2.13 1.78 -16.37
N LEU A 99 -3.17 1.02 -15.98
CA LEU A 99 -4.56 1.46 -16.11
C LEU A 99 -4.83 2.68 -15.22
N PHE A 100 -4.34 2.67 -13.99
CA PHE A 100 -4.42 3.83 -13.09
C PHE A 100 -3.62 5.03 -13.62
N ALA A 101 -2.44 4.80 -14.20
CA ALA A 101 -1.63 5.86 -14.81
C ALA A 101 -2.24 6.44 -16.10
N GLN A 102 -3.08 5.68 -16.81
CA GLN A 102 -3.86 6.19 -17.94
C GLN A 102 -5.04 7.02 -17.45
N HIS A 103 -5.74 6.56 -16.41
CA HIS A 103 -6.86 7.29 -15.84
C HIS A 103 -6.42 8.65 -15.25
N SER A 104 -5.27 8.69 -14.57
CA SER A 104 -4.68 9.93 -14.05
C SER A 104 -4.38 10.96 -15.14
N LYS A 105 -3.91 10.51 -16.30
CA LYS A 105 -3.65 11.39 -17.45
C LYS A 105 -4.92 11.91 -18.10
N GLN A 106 -6.02 11.18 -18.02
CA GLN A 106 -7.31 11.59 -18.58
C GLN A 106 -8.01 12.62 -17.70
N SER A 107 -7.98 12.46 -16.37
CA SER A 107 -8.55 13.43 -15.43
C SER A 107 -7.86 14.80 -15.50
N VAL A 108 -6.54 14.83 -15.73
CA VAL A 108 -5.77 16.08 -15.87
C VAL A 108 -6.08 16.85 -17.17
N ASN A 109 -6.59 16.18 -18.21
CA ASN A 109 -6.82 16.78 -19.54
C ASN A 109 -8.28 17.16 -19.82
N GLN A 110 -9.21 16.99 -18.88
CA GLN A 110 -10.53 17.57 -18.97
C GLN A 110 -10.54 18.94 -18.27
N PRO A 111 -10.56 20.07 -19.00
CA PRO A 111 -10.78 21.37 -18.37
C PRO A 111 -12.21 21.41 -17.82
N GLU A 112 -12.34 21.85 -16.57
CA GLU A 112 -13.64 22.22 -15.95
C GLU A 112 -14.40 23.28 -16.76
#